data_AF-A0A3B0M250-F1
#
_entry.id   AF-A0A3B0M250-F1
#
_cell.length_a   1.000
_cell.length_b   1.000
_cell.length_c   1.000
_cell.angle_alpha   90.00
_cell.angle_beta   90.00
_cell.angle_gamma   90.00
#
_symmetry.space_group_name_H-M   'P 1'
#
loop_
_entity.id
_entity.type
_entity.pdbx_description
1 polymer ?
#
loop_
_entity_poly.entity_id
_entity_poly.type
_entity_poly.pdbx_seq_one_letter_code
_entity_poly.pdbx_strand_id
1 'polypeptide(L)'
;MEQIVQPYKFFCWRVAEAYTYYLMATNRRSVYRYETGDIEVSRHFLTPLLDGYLGDRKLPEWRAKFYVKLMTPFSEKVDPRAIICAGKVPQLNRRGIKYMNALLQEFSGMISDIGVKDDRGMLILPPKSEWVNLKCSDISFK
;
A
#
# COMPACT_ATOMS: atom_id res chain seq x y z
N MET A 1 -23.90 -10.66 14.21
CA MET A 1 -22.51 -10.46 14.67
C MET A 1 -21.98 -9.18 14.05
N GLU A 2 -22.03 -8.05 14.76
CA GLU A 2 -21.33 -6.85 14.31
C GLU A 2 -19.82 -7.15 14.32
N GLN A 3 -19.21 -7.20 13.13
CA GLN A 3 -17.75 -7.28 13.04
C GLN A 3 -17.19 -5.97 13.60
N ILE A 4 -16.58 -6.03 14.77
CA ILE A 4 -15.77 -4.92 15.30
C ILE A 4 -14.59 -4.73 14.35
N VAL A 5 -14.74 -3.80 13.40
CA VAL A 5 -13.67 -3.47 12.47
C VAL A 5 -12.57 -2.79 13.27
N GLN A 6 -11.44 -3.47 13.42
CA GLN A 6 -10.29 -2.90 14.11
C GLN A 6 -9.83 -1.63 13.35
N PRO A 7 -9.71 -0.46 14.01
CA PRO A 7 -9.48 0.81 13.33
C PRO A 7 -8.25 0.83 12.41
N TYR A 8 -7.16 0.17 12.82
CA TYR A 8 -5.96 0.09 12.00
C TYR A 8 -6.17 -0.68 10.69
N LYS A 9 -6.99 -1.74 10.69
CA LYS A 9 -7.31 -2.49 9.47
C LYS A 9 -8.09 -1.61 8.49
N PHE A 10 -9.05 -0.85 8.99
CA PHE A 10 -9.80 0.10 8.19
C PHE A 10 -8.88 1.14 7.55
N PHE A 11 -8.02 1.80 8.33
CA PHE A 11 -7.14 2.83 7.79
C PHE A 11 -6.03 2.26 6.89
N CYS A 12 -5.50 1.08 7.18
CA CYS A 12 -4.55 0.40 6.29
C CYS A 12 -5.18 0.16 4.92
N TRP A 13 -6.42 -0.33 4.91
CA TRP A 13 -7.15 -0.58 3.69
C TRP A 13 -7.41 0.71 2.91
N ARG A 14 -7.73 1.82 3.59
CA ARG A 14 -7.89 3.14 2.95
C ARG A 14 -6.59 3.66 2.34
N VAL A 15 -5.44 3.44 2.99
CA VAL A 15 -4.12 3.80 2.42
C VAL A 15 -3.85 2.99 1.15
N ALA A 16 -4.10 1.68 1.17
CA ALA A 16 -3.93 0.80 0.01
C ALA A 16 -4.85 1.19 -1.17
N GLU A 17 -6.12 1.49 -0.88
CA GLU A 17 -7.09 1.98 -1.86
C GLU A 17 -6.65 3.32 -2.46
N ALA A 18 -6.30 4.30 -1.62
CA ALA A 18 -5.84 5.61 -2.05
C ALA A 18 -4.58 5.54 -2.93
N TYR A 19 -3.65 4.64 -2.61
CA TYR A 19 -2.47 4.42 -3.42
C TYR A 19 -2.80 3.81 -4.79
N THR A 20 -3.74 2.88 -4.84
CA THR A 20 -4.22 2.30 -6.11
C THR A 20 -4.80 3.39 -7.00
N TYR A 21 -5.63 4.29 -6.44
CA TYR A 21 -6.15 5.44 -7.19
C TYR A 21 -5.05 6.41 -7.63
N TYR A 22 -4.04 6.65 -6.80
CA TYR A 22 -2.89 7.45 -7.18
C TYR A 22 -2.16 6.85 -8.39
N LEU A 23 -1.92 5.54 -8.41
CA LEU A 23 -1.31 4.86 -9.56
C LEU A 23 -2.20 4.91 -10.80
N MET A 24 -3.50 4.68 -10.66
CA MET A 24 -4.45 4.79 -11.77
C MET A 24 -4.50 6.19 -12.36
N ALA A 25 -4.47 7.23 -11.52
CA ALA A 25 -4.45 8.62 -11.96
C ALA A 25 -3.12 8.97 -12.68
N THR A 26 -2.00 8.40 -12.23
CA THR A 26 -0.66 8.71 -12.77
C THR A 26 -0.33 7.90 -14.02
N ASN A 27 -0.62 6.60 -14.00
CA ASN A 27 -0.17 5.62 -14.98
C ASN A 27 -1.30 5.10 -15.88
N ARG A 28 -2.56 5.48 -15.62
CA ARG A 28 -3.79 4.94 -16.24
C ARG A 28 -4.00 3.43 -15.97
N ARG A 29 -3.22 2.85 -15.07
CA ARG A 29 -3.24 1.44 -14.64
C ARG A 29 -2.79 1.35 -13.19
N SER A 30 -3.22 0.33 -12.45
CA SER A 30 -2.79 0.06 -11.08
C SER A 30 -1.41 -0.61 -11.04
N VAL A 31 -0.41 0.09 -11.57
CA VAL A 31 0.94 -0.44 -11.79
C VAL A 31 1.96 0.48 -11.14
N TYR A 32 2.88 -0.10 -10.38
CA TYR A 32 4.09 0.57 -9.90
C TYR A 32 5.23 0.31 -10.89
N ARG A 33 5.84 1.37 -11.41
CA ARG A 33 6.96 1.25 -12.36
C ARG A 33 8.26 1.10 -11.61
N TYR A 34 8.89 -0.06 -11.73
CA TYR A 34 10.20 -0.35 -11.15
C TYR A 34 11.26 -0.45 -12.27
N GLU A 35 12.53 -0.32 -11.92
CA GLU A 35 13.62 -0.22 -12.91
C GLU A 35 13.71 -1.45 -13.84
N THR A 36 13.39 -2.64 -13.30
CA THR A 36 13.45 -3.91 -14.05
C THR A 36 12.11 -4.32 -14.66
N GLY A 37 11.03 -3.57 -14.40
CA GLY A 37 9.71 -3.87 -14.93
C GLY A 37 8.56 -3.26 -14.15
N ASP A 38 7.36 -3.41 -14.69
CA ASP A 38 6.12 -2.93 -14.11
C ASP A 38 5.53 -3.97 -13.13
N ILE A 39 5.13 -3.51 -11.94
CA ILE A 39 4.49 -4.35 -10.92
C ILE A 39 3.01 -4.01 -10.87
N GLU A 40 2.18 -4.95 -11.29
CA GLU A 40 0.74 -4.83 -11.11
C GLU A 40 0.39 -5.00 -9.63
N VAL A 41 -0.30 -4.00 -9.08
CA VAL A 41 -0.66 -3.97 -7.67
C VAL A 41 -2.17 -3.85 -7.52
N SER A 42 -2.69 -4.53 -6.50
CA SER A 42 -4.07 -4.39 -6.07
C SER A 42 -4.12 -3.97 -4.60
N ARG A 43 -5.24 -3.40 -4.16
CA ARG A 43 -5.46 -3.10 -2.74
C ARG A 43 -5.26 -4.33 -1.83
N HIS A 44 -5.58 -5.52 -2.34
CA HIS A 44 -5.47 -6.79 -1.62
C HIS A 44 -4.02 -7.24 -1.45
N PHE A 45 -3.14 -6.86 -2.37
CA PHE A 45 -1.71 -7.08 -2.28
C PHE A 45 -1.05 -6.03 -1.36
N LEU A 46 -1.42 -4.75 -1.51
CA LEU A 46 -0.82 -3.64 -0.75
C LEU A 46 -1.15 -3.67 0.74
N THR A 47 -2.35 -4.12 1.11
CA THR A 47 -2.78 -4.17 2.52
C THR A 47 -1.88 -5.07 3.39
N PRO A 48 -1.66 -6.35 3.07
CA PRO A 48 -0.74 -7.19 3.84
C PRO A 48 0.72 -6.77 3.71
N LEU A 49 1.13 -6.15 2.60
CA LEU A 49 2.49 -5.59 2.47
C LEU A 49 2.71 -4.44 3.46
N LEU A 50 1.74 -3.53 3.56
CA LEU A 50 1.79 -2.38 4.46
C LEU A 50 1.66 -2.81 5.93
N ASP A 51 0.65 -3.62 6.25
CA ASP A 51 0.35 -4.00 7.63
C ASP A 51 1.22 -5.13 8.15
N GLY A 52 1.71 -6.02 7.28
CA GLY A 52 2.59 -7.12 7.67
C GLY A 52 3.88 -6.61 8.31
N TYR A 53 4.55 -5.64 7.67
CA TYR A 53 5.76 -5.05 8.20
C TYR A 53 5.56 -4.33 9.55
N LEU A 54 4.44 -3.62 9.71
CA LEU A 54 4.17 -2.84 10.92
C LEU A 54 3.53 -3.67 12.03
N GLY A 55 2.79 -4.72 11.68
CA GLY A 55 2.05 -5.58 12.60
C GLY A 55 2.94 -6.28 13.60
N ASP A 56 4.13 -6.70 13.15
CA ASP A 56 5.11 -7.38 14.00
C ASP A 56 5.86 -6.41 14.94
N ARG A 57 5.82 -5.10 14.67
CA ARG A 57 6.68 -4.09 15.33
C ARG A 57 5.92 -3.06 16.14
N LYS A 58 4.62 -2.85 15.87
CA LYS A 58 3.86 -1.71 16.39
C LYS A 58 2.46 -2.12 16.85
N LEU A 59 2.03 -1.48 17.94
CA LEU A 59 0.70 -1.65 18.49
C LEU A 59 -0.39 -1.20 17.49
N PRO A 60 -1.58 -1.85 17.49
CA PRO A 60 -2.72 -1.47 16.65
C PRO A 60 -3.05 0.02 16.64
N GLU A 61 -3.05 0.67 17.81
CA GLU A 61 -3.40 2.08 17.97
C GLU A 61 -2.37 2.99 17.30
N TRP A 62 -1.10 2.61 17.38
CA TRP A 62 -0.02 3.33 16.71
C TRP A 62 -0.16 3.20 15.20
N ARG A 63 -0.45 1.99 14.70
CA ARG A 63 -0.66 1.73 13.26
C ARG A 63 -1.83 2.54 12.72
N ALA A 64 -2.97 2.58 13.42
CA ALA A 64 -4.11 3.41 13.03
C ALA A 64 -3.72 4.88 12.89
N LYS A 65 -3.04 5.46 13.90
CA LYS A 65 -2.57 6.85 13.85
C LYS A 65 -1.56 7.08 12.72
N PHE A 66 -0.69 6.11 12.46
CA PHE A 66 0.28 6.18 11.38
C PHE A 66 -0.40 6.20 10.01
N TYR A 67 -1.35 5.31 9.75
CA TYR A 67 -2.09 5.27 8.49
C TYR A 67 -2.89 6.56 8.24
N VAL A 68 -3.53 7.11 9.27
CA VAL A 68 -4.20 8.42 9.18
C VAL A 68 -3.21 9.52 8.76
N LYS A 69 -1.98 9.51 9.30
CA LYS A 69 -0.93 10.48 8.93
C LYS A 69 -0.42 10.36 7.49
N LEU A 70 -0.65 9.23 6.81
CA LEU A 70 -0.29 9.06 5.39
C LEU A 70 -1.36 9.61 4.45
N MET A 71 -2.58 9.80 4.94
CA MET A 71 -3.69 10.32 4.16
C MET A 71 -3.76 11.84 4.21
N THR A 72 -4.39 12.41 3.18
CA THR A 72 -4.86 13.79 3.23
C THR A 72 -6.01 13.86 4.25
N PRO A 73 -6.11 14.92 5.08
CA PRO A 73 -7.25 15.10 5.96
C PRO A 73 -8.55 15.01 5.17
N PHE A 74 -9.56 14.38 5.75
CA PHE A 74 -10.91 14.35 5.18
C PHE A 74 -11.44 15.78 5.14
N SER A 75 -11.23 16.46 4.01
CA SER A 75 -11.76 17.81 3.83
C SER A 75 -13.25 17.72 3.53
N GLU A 76 -14.05 18.38 4.33
CA GLU A 76 -15.50 18.52 4.12
C GLU A 76 -15.83 19.40 2.91
N LYS A 77 -14.87 20.15 2.36
CA LYS A 77 -15.11 21.07 1.24
C LYS A 77 -15.52 20.30 -0.01
N VAL A 78 -16.82 20.26 -0.30
CA VAL A 78 -17.39 19.64 -1.49
C VAL A 78 -16.81 20.32 -2.73
N ASP A 79 -16.61 19.56 -3.80
CA ASP A 79 -16.24 20.13 -5.09
C ASP A 79 -17.34 21.11 -5.51
N PRO A 80 -17.04 22.39 -5.84
CA PRO A 80 -18.05 23.38 -6.19
C PRO A 80 -18.88 23.00 -7.42
N ARG A 81 -18.43 22.02 -8.23
CA ARG A 81 -19.15 21.49 -9.39
C ARG A 81 -19.98 20.26 -9.07
N ALA A 82 -19.84 19.66 -7.88
CA ALA A 82 -20.60 18.49 -7.50
C ALA A 82 -22.03 18.90 -7.11
N ILE A 83 -23.02 18.30 -7.78
CA ILE A 83 -24.44 18.49 -7.44
C ILE A 83 -24.79 17.70 -6.17
N ILE A 84 -24.13 16.55 -5.93
CA ILE A 84 -24.29 15.70 -4.76
C ILE A 84 -22.91 15.18 -4.32
N CYS A 85 -22.61 15.22 -3.02
CA CYS A 85 -21.42 14.58 -2.45
C CYS A 85 -21.77 13.16 -1.97
N ALA A 86 -21.64 12.15 -2.83
CA ALA A 86 -21.86 10.74 -2.49
C ALA A 86 -20.65 10.08 -1.79
N GLY A 87 -19.85 10.88 -1.11
CA GLY A 87 -18.57 10.48 -0.52
C GLY A 87 -17.36 10.92 -1.35
N LYS A 88 -16.19 10.86 -0.72
CA LYS A 88 -14.91 11.20 -1.34
C LYS A 88 -14.00 9.99 -1.35
N VAL A 89 -13.31 9.80 -2.48
CA VAL A 89 -12.24 8.82 -2.57
C VAL A 89 -11.11 9.21 -1.60
N PRO A 90 -10.53 8.25 -0.87
CA PRO A 90 -9.39 8.54 -0.01
C PRO A 90 -8.20 8.95 -0.88
N GLN A 91 -7.41 9.90 -0.38
CA GLN A 91 -6.22 10.39 -1.06
C GLN A 91 -5.03 10.35 -0.11
N LEU A 92 -3.87 10.03 -0.65
CA LEU A 92 -2.62 10.12 0.08
C LEU A 92 -2.07 11.53 0.03
N ASN A 93 -1.44 11.94 1.12
CA ASN A 93 -0.59 13.12 1.10
C ASN A 93 0.78 12.77 0.50
N ARG A 94 1.62 13.79 0.28
CA ARG A 94 2.96 13.59 -0.31
C ARG A 94 3.83 12.60 0.49
N ARG A 95 3.69 12.55 1.81
CA ARG A 95 4.39 11.61 2.67
C ARG A 95 3.87 10.18 2.46
N GLY A 96 2.56 10.00 2.37
CA GLY A 96 1.92 8.72 2.06
C GLY A 96 2.41 8.15 0.73
N ILE A 97 2.44 8.96 -0.33
CA ILE A 97 2.94 8.54 -1.64
C ILE A 97 4.40 8.11 -1.55
N LYS A 98 5.26 8.94 -0.93
CA LYS A 98 6.69 8.59 -0.75
C LYS A 98 6.87 7.29 0.02
N TYR A 99 6.12 7.10 1.09
CA TYR A 99 6.18 5.90 1.92
C TYR A 99 5.79 4.65 1.13
N MET A 100 4.67 4.72 0.39
CA MET A 100 4.19 3.59 -0.42
C MET A 100 5.15 3.26 -1.58
N ASN A 101 5.71 4.28 -2.24
CA ASN A 101 6.74 4.07 -3.25
C ASN A 101 7.98 3.38 -2.66
N ALA A 102 8.47 3.85 -1.50
CA ALA A 102 9.62 3.23 -0.84
C ALA A 102 9.32 1.78 -0.44
N LEU A 103 8.13 1.51 0.12
CA LEU A 103 7.71 0.15 0.48
C LEU A 103 7.72 -0.79 -0.72
N LEU A 104 7.20 -0.35 -1.87
CA LEU A 104 7.23 -1.14 -3.10
C LEU A 104 8.63 -1.25 -3.69
N GLN A 105 9.45 -0.20 -3.65
CA GLN A 105 10.83 -0.24 -4.09
C GLN A 105 11.62 -1.33 -3.35
N GLU A 106 11.54 -1.35 -2.02
CA GLU A 106 12.21 -2.35 -1.18
C GLU A 106 11.69 -3.77 -1.46
N PHE A 107 10.37 -3.93 -1.55
CA PHE A 107 9.77 -5.20 -1.91
C PHE A 107 10.26 -5.70 -3.29
N SER A 108 10.34 -4.81 -4.26
CA SER A 108 10.78 -5.12 -5.63
C SER A 108 12.26 -5.49 -5.66
N GLY A 109 13.10 -4.82 -4.88
CA GLY A 109 14.51 -5.16 -4.70
C GLY A 109 14.65 -6.56 -4.13
N MET A 110 13.94 -6.86 -3.04
CA MET A 110 13.94 -8.18 -2.40
C MET A 110 13.51 -9.30 -3.36
N ILE A 111 12.44 -9.11 -4.14
CA ILE A 111 12.00 -10.11 -5.13
C ILE A 111 13.01 -10.23 -6.28
N SER A 112 13.63 -9.12 -6.70
CA SER A 112 14.68 -9.14 -7.72
C SER A 112 15.91 -9.91 -7.25
N ASP A 113 16.29 -9.78 -5.97
CA ASP A 113 17.40 -10.52 -5.37
C ASP A 113 17.14 -12.03 -5.29
N ILE A 114 15.88 -12.43 -5.05
CA ILE A 114 15.48 -13.85 -5.13
C ILE A 114 15.62 -14.37 -6.56
N GLY A 115 15.31 -13.54 -7.56
CA GLY A 115 15.64 -13.78 -8.97
C GLY A 115 14.89 -14.92 -9.68
N VAL A 116 13.93 -15.57 -9.00
CA VAL A 116 13.14 -16.66 -9.59
C VAL A 116 12.14 -16.08 -10.59
N LYS A 117 12.23 -16.53 -11.85
CA LYS A 117 11.35 -16.09 -12.95
C LYS A 117 10.58 -17.27 -13.53
N ASP A 118 9.37 -17.00 -14.02
CA ASP A 118 8.60 -17.96 -14.81
C ASP A 118 9.06 -18.00 -16.27
N ASP A 119 8.48 -18.91 -17.07
CA ASP A 119 8.78 -19.06 -18.50
C ASP A 119 8.45 -17.79 -19.32
N ARG A 120 7.72 -16.84 -18.74
CA ARG A 120 7.35 -15.55 -19.35
C ARG A 120 8.27 -14.41 -18.87
N GLY A 121 9.26 -14.71 -18.03
CA GLY A 121 10.18 -13.73 -17.45
C GLY A 121 9.60 -12.93 -16.27
N MET A 122 8.41 -13.28 -15.77
CA MET A 122 7.78 -12.65 -14.62
C MET A 122 8.45 -13.14 -13.34
N LEU A 123 8.72 -12.21 -12.42
CA LEU A 123 9.22 -12.57 -11.09
C LEU A 123 8.16 -13.37 -10.33
N ILE A 124 8.51 -14.57 -9.91
CA ILE A 124 7.64 -15.44 -9.12
C ILE A 124 7.70 -14.97 -7.67
N LEU A 125 6.55 -14.61 -7.13
CA LEU A 125 6.43 -14.41 -5.68
C LEU A 125 6.66 -15.75 -4.99
N PRO A 126 7.51 -15.81 -3.94
CA PRO A 126 7.64 -17.03 -3.15
C PRO A 126 6.27 -17.47 -2.61
N PRO A 127 6.06 -18.77 -2.36
CA PRO A 127 4.79 -19.26 -1.84
C PRO A 127 4.46 -18.61 -0.49
N LYS A 128 3.17 -18.39 -0.18
CA LYS A 128 2.72 -17.69 1.05
C LYS A 128 3.33 -18.21 2.36
N SER A 129 3.72 -19.49 2.41
CA SER A 129 4.42 -20.12 3.53
C SER A 129 5.80 -19.53 3.81
N GLU A 130 6.47 -19.01 2.78
CA GLU A 130 7.82 -18.43 2.87
C GLU A 130 7.79 -16.92 3.12
N TRP A 131 6.62 -16.28 3.06
CA TRP A 131 6.47 -14.84 3.32
C TRP A 131 6.84 -14.48 4.78
N VAL A 132 6.75 -15.46 5.70
CA VAL A 132 7.16 -15.32 7.10
C VAL A 132 8.69 -15.16 7.24
N ASN A 133 9.45 -15.69 6.27
CA ASN A 133 10.90 -15.56 6.21
C ASN A 133 11.36 -14.32 5.41
N LEU A 134 10.46 -13.71 4.64
CA LEU A 134 10.64 -12.38 4.06
C LEU A 134 10.46 -11.32 5.15
N LYS A 135 11.30 -11.39 6.17
CA LYS A 135 11.43 -10.28 7.12
C LYS A 135 11.99 -9.13 6.31
N CYS A 136 11.15 -8.13 6.05
CA CYS A 136 11.60 -6.79 5.73
C CYS A 136 12.35 -6.25 6.95
N SER A 137 13.52 -6.79 7.27
CA SER A 137 14.26 -6.45 8.50
C SER A 137 14.80 -5.03 8.43
N ASP A 138 15.12 -4.59 7.22
CA ASP A 138 16.04 -3.47 6.97
C ASP A 138 15.39 -2.28 6.24
N ILE A 139 14.08 -2.09 6.35
CA ILE A 139 13.43 -0.87 5.82
C ILE A 139 13.78 0.31 6.74
N SER A 140 14.88 0.98 6.41
CA SER A 140 15.31 2.24 7.02
C SER A 140 14.62 3.41 6.34
N PHE A 141 13.56 3.94 6.96
CA PHE A 141 13.04 5.25 6.60
C PHE A 141 13.95 6.32 7.18
N LYS A 142 15.06 6.64 6.49
CA LYS A 142 15.81 7.86 6.74
C LYS A 142 15.01 9.09 6.32
#